data_AF-A0A067TL00-F1
#
_entry.id   AF-A0A067TL00-F1
#
_cell.length_a   1.000
_cell.length_b   1.000
_cell.length_c   1.000
_cell.angle_alpha   90.00
_cell.angle_beta   90.00
_cell.angle_gamma   90.00
#
_symmetry.space_group_name_H-M   'P 1'
#
loop_
_entity.id
_entity.type
_entity.pdbx_description
1 polymer ?
#
loop_
_entity_poly.entity_id
_entity_poly.type
_entity_poly.pdbx_seq_one_letter_code
_entity_poly.pdbx_strand_id
1 'polypeptide(L)'
;MPKIPSSKNTDRATLRWYALQNLPGVSAHRTLTNTGRFSRLMLFMTLNPSEPQQPTLASPNPETSPVAIQKASAYRLILAPAASSSALRPHNKAIKKPNNLNKANLHQILKWTREDFTIIQTLIHSLAKDILDTSSTLKDQQESKLQELRKEVSTRHPVLSEYEGDWVTLEFLKRYLKNSSTRTRNQNAGQILDERQILSGREFLN
;
A
#
# COMPACT_ATOMS: atom_id res chain seq x y z
N MET A 1 -4.70 13.88 -46.44
CA MET A 1 -5.38 13.89 -45.12
C MET A 1 -4.95 12.65 -44.34
N PRO A 2 -4.33 12.78 -43.16
CA PRO A 2 -3.90 11.62 -42.38
C PRO A 2 -5.11 10.83 -41.86
N LYS A 3 -5.12 9.51 -42.08
CA LYS A 3 -6.17 8.60 -41.62
C LYS A 3 -6.07 8.45 -40.11
N ILE A 4 -7.11 8.87 -39.40
CA ILE A 4 -7.24 8.69 -37.94
C ILE A 4 -7.50 7.20 -37.68
N PRO A 5 -6.65 6.51 -36.91
CA PRO A 5 -6.85 5.10 -36.61
C PRO A 5 -8.10 4.93 -35.74
N SER A 6 -9.10 4.23 -36.29
CA SER A 6 -10.28 3.79 -35.58
C SER A 6 -9.90 2.62 -34.66
N SER A 7 -9.66 2.89 -33.37
CA SER A 7 -9.50 1.84 -32.37
C SER A 7 -10.42 2.11 -31.17
N LYS A 8 -11.31 1.14 -30.90
CA LYS A 8 -12.31 1.16 -29.83
C LYS A 8 -11.72 0.90 -28.43
N ASN A 9 -10.43 1.18 -28.23
CA ASN A 9 -9.76 1.08 -26.93
C ASN A 9 -8.60 2.08 -26.91
N THR A 10 -8.91 3.36 -27.02
CA THR A 10 -7.97 4.41 -26.63
C THR A 10 -7.79 4.32 -25.13
N ASP A 11 -6.60 3.87 -24.72
CA ASP A 11 -6.17 3.85 -23.33
C ASP A 11 -6.47 5.22 -22.69
N ARG A 12 -6.85 5.23 -21.40
CA ARG A 12 -7.07 6.47 -20.63
C ARG A 12 -5.84 7.38 -20.72
N ALA A 13 -4.65 6.79 -20.86
CA ALA A 13 -3.41 7.51 -21.11
C ALA A 13 -3.44 8.28 -22.44
N THR A 14 -3.91 7.66 -23.53
CA THR A 14 -4.01 8.26 -24.87
C THR A 14 -5.02 9.39 -24.91
N LEU A 15 -6.20 9.21 -24.28
CA LEU A 15 -7.20 10.29 -24.17
C LEU A 15 -6.66 11.48 -23.37
N ARG A 16 -5.91 11.22 -22.30
CA ARG A 16 -5.29 12.28 -21.49
C ARG A 16 -4.18 13.00 -22.24
N TRP A 17 -3.43 12.30 -23.08
CA TRP A 17 -2.41 12.90 -23.96
C TRP A 17 -3.04 13.82 -25.02
N TYR A 18 -4.10 13.37 -25.70
CA TYR A 18 -4.82 14.21 -26.67
C TYR A 18 -5.49 15.43 -26.01
N ALA A 19 -6.02 15.29 -24.79
CA ALA A 19 -6.61 16.41 -24.07
C ALA A 19 -5.59 17.52 -23.75
N LEU A 20 -4.30 17.18 -23.57
CA LEU A 20 -3.24 18.17 -23.35
C LEU A 20 -2.82 18.91 -24.63
N GLN A 21 -2.97 18.29 -25.80
CA GLN A 21 -2.61 18.92 -27.07
C GLN A 21 -3.63 19.94 -27.58
N ASN A 22 -4.90 19.82 -27.16
CA ASN A 22 -5.99 20.66 -27.64
C ASN A 22 -6.38 21.79 -26.67
N LEU A 23 -5.51 22.17 -25.73
CA LEU A 23 -5.74 23.34 -24.87
C LEU A 23 -5.41 24.63 -25.65
N PRO A 24 -6.41 25.44 -26.04
CA PRO A 24 -6.15 26.70 -26.72
C PRO A 24 -5.50 27.68 -25.74
N GLY A 25 -4.32 28.20 -26.07
CA GLY A 25 -3.70 29.33 -25.36
C GLY A 25 -2.36 29.07 -24.68
N VAL A 26 -1.78 27.86 -24.75
CA VAL A 26 -0.40 27.66 -24.29
C VAL A 26 0.55 27.80 -25.48
N SER A 27 0.93 29.05 -25.76
CA SER A 27 1.94 29.37 -26.77
C SER A 27 3.26 28.68 -26.40
N ALA A 28 3.68 27.77 -27.28
CA ALA A 28 4.80 26.89 -27.09
C ALA A 28 6.13 27.64 -27.32
N HIS A 29 6.77 28.06 -26.23
CA HIS A 29 8.21 28.17 -26.16
C HIS A 29 8.70 27.40 -24.95
N ARG A 30 8.83 26.08 -25.10
CA ARG A 30 9.74 25.29 -24.26
C ARG A 30 10.60 24.44 -25.17
N THR A 31 11.85 24.88 -25.27
CA THR A 31 12.99 24.14 -25.77
C THR A 31 12.97 22.72 -25.22
N LEU A 32 13.05 21.77 -26.15
CA LEU A 32 13.22 20.35 -25.91
C LEU A 32 14.59 20.12 -25.26
N THR A 33 14.64 20.01 -23.94
CA THR A 33 15.64 19.16 -23.28
C THR A 33 14.95 17.88 -22.87
N ASN A 34 15.00 16.93 -23.81
CA ASN A 34 14.74 15.53 -23.61
C ASN A 34 15.58 15.02 -22.43
N THR A 35 14.95 14.88 -21.27
CA THR A 35 15.45 14.07 -20.15
C THR A 35 14.29 13.27 -19.61
N GLY A 36 14.17 12.03 -20.08
CA GLY A 36 13.35 11.03 -19.44
C GLY A 36 13.85 10.82 -18.00
N ARG A 37 13.14 11.38 -17.03
CA ARG A 37 13.29 11.05 -15.62
C ARG A 37 12.00 11.44 -14.91
N PHE A 38 11.16 10.45 -14.60
CA PHE A 38 10.37 10.55 -13.37
C PHE A 38 11.36 10.47 -12.22
N SER A 39 11.94 11.64 -11.89
CA SER A 39 12.54 11.90 -10.60
C SER A 39 11.40 11.83 -9.58
N ARG A 40 11.17 10.61 -9.07
CA ARG A 40 10.70 10.45 -7.71
C ARG A 40 11.72 11.20 -6.85
N LEU A 41 11.26 12.26 -6.19
CA LEU A 41 11.99 12.98 -5.15
C LEU A 41 12.44 11.98 -4.08
N MET A 42 13.57 11.34 -4.32
CA MET A 42 14.48 10.90 -3.29
C MET A 42 15.27 12.15 -2.96
N LEU A 43 14.94 12.77 -1.83
CA LEU A 43 15.80 13.73 -1.18
C LEU A 43 17.04 12.93 -0.72
N PHE A 44 17.97 12.70 -1.64
CA PHE A 44 19.32 12.28 -1.30
C PHE A 44 20.00 13.50 -0.69
N MET A 45 20.13 13.50 0.64
CA MET A 45 21.15 14.33 1.27
C MET A 45 22.49 13.81 0.77
N THR A 46 23.11 14.61 -0.08
CA THR A 46 24.50 14.51 -0.50
C THR A 46 25.39 14.32 0.72
N LEU A 47 26.08 13.19 0.77
CA LEU A 47 27.28 13.01 1.56
C LEU A 47 28.27 14.12 1.19
N ASN A 48 28.55 14.98 2.15
CA ASN A 48 29.62 15.95 2.10
C ASN A 48 30.92 15.23 2.52
N PRO A 49 31.94 15.10 1.66
CA PRO A 49 33.23 14.59 2.08
C PRO A 49 34.15 15.75 2.46
N SER A 50 34.91 15.54 3.55
CA SER A 50 36.06 16.33 4.01
C SER A 50 35.74 17.45 5.00
N GLU A 51 35.73 17.08 6.28
CA GLU A 51 36.13 18.00 7.35
C GLU A 51 37.36 17.39 8.05
N PRO A 52 38.50 18.11 8.14
CA PRO A 52 39.72 17.62 8.76
C PRO A 52 39.55 17.47 10.27
N GLN A 53 40.07 16.36 10.79
CA GLN A 53 40.15 16.06 12.21
C GLN A 53 40.87 17.17 12.98
N GLN A 54 40.20 17.78 13.95
CA GLN A 54 40.86 18.46 15.05
C GLN A 54 40.88 17.54 16.30
N PRO A 55 42.02 17.45 16.99
CA PRO A 55 42.14 16.67 18.22
C PRO A 55 41.62 17.50 19.39
N THR A 56 40.37 17.26 19.81
CA THR A 56 39.86 17.87 21.04
C THR A 56 40.12 16.94 22.21
N LEU A 57 40.99 17.45 23.09
CA LEU A 57 41.44 16.92 24.35
C LEU A 57 40.34 16.29 25.20
N ALA A 58 40.73 15.18 25.82
CA ALA A 58 40.07 14.54 26.94
C ALA A 58 39.65 15.57 28.01
N SER A 59 38.38 15.52 28.40
CA SER A 59 37.95 16.01 29.71
C SER A 59 37.19 14.87 30.42
N PRO A 60 37.73 14.36 31.53
CA PRO A 60 37.06 13.38 32.38
C PRO A 60 36.16 14.09 33.40
N ASN A 61 35.29 13.30 34.03
CA ASN A 61 34.51 13.54 35.26
C ASN A 61 33.01 13.76 35.06
N PRO A 62 32.20 13.46 36.10
CA PRO A 62 32.08 12.16 36.74
C PRO A 62 30.59 11.80 36.94
N GLU A 63 30.36 10.56 37.39
CA GLU A 63 29.23 10.13 38.20
C GLU A 63 28.05 11.11 38.38
N THR A 64 26.90 10.75 37.82
CA THR A 64 25.64 11.09 38.49
C THR A 64 24.75 9.86 38.51
N SER A 65 24.50 9.43 39.74
CA SER A 65 23.77 8.26 40.19
C SER A 65 22.43 7.99 39.50
N PRO A 66 21.98 6.72 39.53
CA PRO A 66 20.67 6.30 39.04
C PRO A 66 19.59 6.77 40.02
N VAL A 67 18.89 7.86 39.69
CA VAL A 67 17.64 8.21 40.37
C VAL A 67 16.56 7.28 39.81
N ALA A 68 16.36 6.18 40.52
CA ALA A 68 15.21 5.30 40.41
C ALA A 68 13.92 6.10 40.70
N ILE A 69 13.33 6.70 39.66
CA ILE A 69 11.95 7.18 39.72
C ILE A 69 11.05 5.96 39.53
N GLN A 70 10.83 5.25 40.64
CA GLN A 70 9.69 4.36 40.80
C GLN A 70 8.42 5.22 40.69
N LYS A 71 7.90 5.39 39.48
CA LYS A 71 6.47 5.64 39.30
C LYS A 71 5.75 4.33 39.61
N ALA A 72 5.49 4.12 40.89
CA ALA A 72 4.45 3.23 41.38
C ALA A 72 3.11 3.75 40.87
N SER A 73 2.83 3.49 39.60
CA SER A 73 1.49 3.64 39.07
C SER A 73 0.74 2.40 39.53
N ALA A 74 -0.01 2.59 40.61
CA ALA A 74 -0.99 1.66 41.14
C ALA A 74 -2.07 1.41 40.08
N TYR A 75 -1.77 0.59 39.07
CA TYR A 75 -2.80 -0.02 38.26
C TYR A 75 -3.46 -1.05 39.15
N ARG A 76 -4.57 -0.63 39.77
CA ARG A 76 -5.49 -1.50 40.46
C ARG A 76 -5.70 -2.76 39.63
N LEU A 77 -5.32 -3.89 40.23
CA LEU A 77 -5.91 -5.19 39.96
C LEU A 77 -7.41 -5.09 40.27
N ILE A 78 -8.22 -4.64 39.31
CA ILE A 78 -9.65 -4.96 39.30
C ILE A 78 -9.79 -6.19 38.41
N LEU A 79 -9.54 -7.33 39.04
CA LEU A 79 -10.08 -8.60 38.60
C LEU A 79 -11.61 -8.49 38.72
N ALA A 80 -12.29 -8.34 37.59
CA ALA A 80 -13.67 -8.74 37.47
C ALA A 80 -13.74 -9.76 36.32
N PRO A 81 -14.06 -11.03 36.60
CA PRO A 81 -14.42 -11.97 35.56
C PRO A 81 -15.80 -11.53 35.06
N ALA A 82 -15.80 -10.63 34.07
CA ALA A 82 -16.94 -10.53 33.20
C ALA A 82 -16.97 -11.86 32.44
N ALA A 83 -17.66 -12.84 33.02
CA ALA A 83 -18.46 -13.76 32.26
C ALA A 83 -19.32 -12.87 31.37
N SER A 84 -18.75 -12.51 30.21
CA SER A 84 -19.45 -11.95 29.08
C SER A 84 -20.42 -13.04 28.73
N SER A 85 -21.58 -12.94 29.35
CA SER A 85 -22.78 -13.61 28.97
C SER A 85 -22.86 -13.36 27.48
N SER A 86 -22.51 -14.38 26.70
CA SER A 86 -22.94 -14.58 25.32
C SER A 86 -24.45 -14.72 25.36
N ALA A 87 -25.12 -13.67 25.85
CA ALA A 87 -26.52 -13.40 25.63
C ALA A 87 -26.58 -13.28 24.12
N LEU A 88 -27.02 -14.38 23.51
CA LEU A 88 -27.37 -14.57 22.12
C LEU A 88 -27.95 -13.25 21.60
N ARG A 89 -27.09 -12.38 21.06
CA ARG A 89 -27.55 -11.17 20.39
C ARG A 89 -28.34 -11.72 19.22
N PRO A 90 -29.67 -11.48 19.16
CA PRO A 90 -30.51 -12.08 18.15
C PRO A 90 -29.89 -11.76 16.81
N HIS A 91 -29.52 -12.83 16.09
CA HIS A 91 -28.70 -12.82 14.89
C HIS A 91 -28.97 -11.58 14.03
N ASN A 92 -28.10 -10.59 14.18
CA ASN A 92 -28.11 -9.41 13.33
C ASN A 92 -27.97 -9.95 11.91
N LYS A 93 -28.97 -9.69 11.06
CA LYS A 93 -29.02 -10.24 9.70
C LYS A 93 -27.68 -9.90 9.03
N ALA A 94 -26.87 -10.93 8.77
CA ALA A 94 -25.56 -10.75 8.17
C ALA A 94 -25.70 -9.91 6.90
N ILE A 95 -24.88 -8.87 6.77
CA ILE A 95 -24.99 -7.93 5.67
C ILE A 95 -24.54 -8.64 4.40
N LYS A 96 -25.50 -8.95 3.53
CA LYS A 96 -25.27 -9.66 2.27
C LYS A 96 -24.40 -8.85 1.31
N LYS A 97 -23.61 -9.55 0.49
CA LYS A 97 -22.80 -8.93 -0.55
C LYS A 97 -23.67 -8.28 -1.62
N PRO A 98 -23.47 -6.99 -1.96
CA PRO A 98 -24.24 -6.34 -3.01
C PRO A 98 -23.79 -6.77 -4.43
N ASN A 99 -24.73 -6.87 -5.36
CA ASN A 99 -24.49 -7.36 -6.73
C ASN A 99 -23.62 -6.43 -7.58
N ASN A 100 -23.55 -5.14 -7.25
CA ASN A 100 -22.89 -4.08 -8.05
C ASN A 100 -21.49 -3.69 -7.54
N LEU A 101 -20.84 -4.56 -6.76
CA LEU A 101 -19.59 -4.23 -6.06
C LEU A 101 -18.42 -3.81 -6.97
N ASN A 102 -18.37 -4.32 -8.20
CA ASN A 102 -17.32 -3.97 -9.16
C ASN A 102 -17.50 -2.58 -9.80
N LYS A 103 -18.70 -2.00 -9.73
CA LYS A 103 -19.04 -0.74 -10.41
C LYS A 103 -18.94 0.48 -9.49
N ALA A 104 -19.20 0.31 -8.19
CA ALA A 104 -19.21 1.43 -7.24
C ALA A 104 -17.98 1.41 -6.32
N ASN A 105 -17.73 2.56 -5.69
CA ASN A 105 -16.67 2.67 -4.69
C ASN A 105 -17.06 1.88 -3.43
N LEU A 106 -16.14 1.03 -2.95
CA LEU A 106 -16.36 0.21 -1.76
C LEU A 106 -16.69 1.07 -0.54
N HIS A 107 -16.03 2.22 -0.42
CA HIS A 107 -16.28 3.21 0.63
C HIS A 107 -17.74 3.69 0.65
N GLN A 108 -18.31 3.98 -0.53
CA GLN A 108 -19.71 4.42 -0.66
C GLN A 108 -20.71 3.31 -0.34
N ILE A 109 -20.39 2.07 -0.72
CA ILE A 109 -21.24 0.91 -0.46
C ILE A 109 -21.34 0.61 1.03
N LEU A 110 -20.21 0.69 1.75
CA LEU A 110 -20.14 0.38 3.18
C LEU A 110 -20.72 1.51 4.05
N LYS A 111 -20.86 2.73 3.51
CA LYS A 111 -21.28 3.94 4.24
C LYS A 111 -20.40 4.24 5.46
N TRP A 112 -19.12 3.87 5.39
CA TRP A 112 -18.17 4.16 6.47
C TRP A 112 -17.61 5.57 6.37
N THR A 113 -17.12 6.08 7.49
CA THR A 113 -16.28 7.28 7.50
C THR A 113 -15.00 7.00 6.70
N ARG A 114 -14.34 8.06 6.23
CA ARG A 114 -13.09 7.90 5.46
C ARG A 114 -11.97 7.37 6.35
N GLU A 115 -12.01 7.76 7.62
CA GLU A 115 -11.09 7.40 8.68
C GLU A 115 -11.17 5.90 8.96
N ASP A 116 -12.37 5.38 9.26
CA ASP A 116 -12.59 3.95 9.53
C ASP A 116 -12.18 3.08 8.34
N PHE A 117 -12.54 3.50 7.14
CA PHE A 117 -12.15 2.82 5.91
C PHE A 117 -10.64 2.73 5.75
N THR A 118 -9.92 3.82 6.05
CA THR A 118 -8.46 3.87 5.93
C THR A 118 -7.79 3.01 7.00
N ILE A 119 -8.30 3.01 8.23
CA ILE A 119 -7.79 2.20 9.34
C ILE A 119 -7.90 0.72 9.00
N ILE A 120 -9.11 0.28 8.62
CA ILE A 120 -9.38 -1.13 8.26
C ILE A 120 -8.58 -1.55 7.04
N GLN A 121 -8.53 -0.70 5.99
CA GLN A 121 -7.73 -0.98 4.81
C GLN A 121 -6.25 -1.17 5.15
N THR A 122 -5.68 -0.28 5.97
CA THR A 122 -4.27 -0.33 6.37
C THR A 122 -3.98 -1.59 7.17
N LEU A 123 -4.87 -1.97 8.10
CA LEU A 123 -4.73 -3.21 8.86
C LEU A 123 -4.75 -4.44 7.96
N ILE A 124 -5.72 -4.55 7.05
CA ILE A 124 -5.83 -5.69 6.14
C ILE A 124 -4.59 -5.78 5.25
N HIS A 125 -4.09 -4.64 4.75
CA HIS A 125 -2.89 -4.59 3.93
C HIS A 125 -1.63 -5.03 4.71
N SER A 126 -1.48 -4.62 5.98
CA SER A 126 -0.33 -5.05 6.78
C SER A 126 -0.38 -6.55 7.03
N LEU A 127 -1.53 -7.09 7.46
CA LEU A 127 -1.69 -8.53 7.69
C LEU A 127 -1.51 -9.35 6.40
N ALA A 128 -1.99 -8.85 5.27
CA ALA A 128 -1.79 -9.50 3.98
C ALA A 128 -0.31 -9.55 3.58
N LYS A 129 0.47 -8.51 3.91
CA LYS A 129 1.91 -8.49 3.64
C LYS A 129 2.67 -9.49 4.52
N ASP A 130 2.22 -9.68 5.75
CA ASP A 130 2.89 -10.54 6.73
C ASP A 130 2.55 -12.03 6.51
N ILE A 131 1.30 -12.33 6.14
CA ILE A 131 0.78 -13.72 6.09
C ILE A 131 0.77 -14.28 4.65
N LEU A 132 0.39 -13.46 3.65
CA LEU A 132 0.11 -13.91 2.28
C LEU A 132 1.26 -13.62 1.31
N ASP A 133 1.26 -14.34 0.18
CA ASP A 133 2.16 -14.03 -0.92
C ASP A 133 1.59 -12.91 -1.79
N THR A 134 2.14 -11.71 -1.65
CA THR A 134 1.68 -10.52 -2.40
C THR A 134 1.99 -10.55 -3.91
N SER A 135 2.81 -11.50 -4.37
CA SER A 135 3.13 -11.68 -5.80
C SER A 135 2.05 -12.47 -6.55
N SER A 136 1.26 -13.27 -5.83
CA SER A 136 0.26 -14.18 -6.39
C SER A 136 -1.17 -13.60 -6.34
N THR A 137 -2.08 -14.12 -7.17
CA THR A 137 -3.48 -13.68 -7.15
C THR A 137 -4.24 -14.28 -5.97
N LEU A 138 -5.43 -13.74 -5.64
CA LEU A 138 -6.23 -14.26 -4.52
C LEU A 138 -6.62 -15.73 -4.68
N LYS A 139 -6.81 -16.22 -5.91
CA LYS A 139 -7.17 -17.62 -6.19
C LYS A 139 -6.03 -18.60 -5.94
N ASP A 140 -4.80 -18.11 -6.01
CA ASP A 140 -3.58 -18.92 -5.88
C ASP A 140 -3.07 -18.94 -4.42
N GLN A 141 -3.74 -18.21 -3.52
CA GLN A 141 -3.38 -18.19 -2.10
C GLN A 141 -3.83 -19.48 -1.41
N GLN A 142 -3.07 -19.87 -0.38
CA GLN A 142 -3.46 -20.97 0.50
C GLN A 142 -4.68 -20.59 1.34
N GLU A 143 -5.74 -21.41 1.28
CA GLU A 143 -6.99 -21.15 2.01
C GLU A 143 -6.80 -21.11 3.53
N SER A 144 -5.87 -21.91 4.07
CA SER A 144 -5.51 -21.90 5.50
C SER A 144 -5.03 -20.51 5.96
N LYS A 145 -4.15 -19.88 5.19
CA LYS A 145 -3.64 -18.53 5.44
C LYS A 145 -4.72 -17.46 5.30
N LEU A 146 -5.65 -17.64 4.35
CA LEU A 146 -6.80 -16.74 4.21
C LEU A 146 -7.76 -16.84 5.39
N GLN A 147 -7.97 -18.04 5.95
CA GLN A 147 -8.75 -18.23 7.17
C GLN A 147 -8.07 -17.60 8.39
N GLU A 148 -6.76 -17.79 8.54
CA GLU A 148 -5.96 -17.17 9.60
C GLU A 148 -6.07 -15.64 9.56
N LEU A 149 -5.84 -15.04 8.39
CA LEU A 149 -5.96 -13.58 8.22
C LEU A 149 -7.38 -13.10 8.53
N ARG A 150 -8.43 -13.78 8.07
CA ARG A 150 -9.82 -13.42 8.38
C ARG A 150 -10.09 -13.44 9.88
N LYS A 151 -9.64 -14.49 10.58
CA LYS A 151 -9.77 -14.61 12.03
C LYS A 151 -9.06 -13.47 12.75
N GLU A 152 -7.83 -13.13 12.35
CA GLU A 152 -7.05 -12.05 12.94
C GLU A 152 -7.71 -10.68 12.73
N VAL A 153 -8.19 -10.42 11.50
CA VAL A 153 -8.91 -9.20 11.15
C VAL A 153 -10.20 -9.05 11.95
N SER A 154 -11.02 -10.10 12.04
CA SER A 154 -12.28 -10.08 12.80
C SER A 154 -12.05 -9.95 14.31
N THR A 155 -10.92 -10.43 14.82
CA THR A 155 -10.51 -10.23 16.22
C THR A 155 -10.18 -8.76 16.51
N ARG A 156 -9.47 -8.09 15.60
CA ARG A 156 -9.06 -6.67 15.77
C ARG A 156 -10.18 -5.67 15.45
N HIS A 157 -11.04 -5.98 14.48
CA HIS A 157 -12.18 -5.16 14.10
C HIS A 157 -13.47 -5.98 14.03
N PRO A 158 -14.18 -6.13 15.17
CA PRO A 158 -15.41 -6.93 15.24
C PRO A 158 -16.51 -6.51 14.27
N VAL A 159 -16.56 -5.23 13.84
CA VAL A 159 -17.53 -4.74 12.83
C VAL A 159 -17.48 -5.53 11.52
N LEU A 160 -16.33 -6.12 11.19
CA LEU A 160 -16.18 -6.93 9.98
C LEU A 160 -16.90 -8.28 10.06
N SER A 161 -17.12 -8.80 11.28
CA SER A 161 -17.85 -10.05 11.50
C SER A 161 -19.37 -9.93 11.24
N GLU A 162 -19.88 -8.71 11.08
CA GLU A 162 -21.29 -8.45 10.73
C GLU A 162 -21.60 -8.73 9.24
N TYR A 163 -20.56 -8.87 8.41
CA TYR A 163 -20.69 -9.09 6.98
C TYR A 163 -20.64 -10.59 6.64
N GLU A 164 -21.57 -11.02 5.79
CA GLU A 164 -21.72 -12.44 5.44
C GLU A 164 -20.45 -13.01 4.77
N GLY A 165 -19.85 -14.04 5.37
CA GLY A 165 -18.67 -14.70 4.81
C GLY A 165 -17.45 -13.79 4.66
N ASP A 166 -17.33 -12.75 5.49
CA ASP A 166 -16.21 -11.80 5.49
C ASP A 166 -15.97 -11.16 4.10
N TRP A 167 -17.04 -10.97 3.32
CA TRP A 167 -16.91 -10.52 1.92
C TRP A 167 -16.18 -9.18 1.80
N VAL A 168 -16.29 -8.31 2.81
CA VAL A 168 -15.60 -7.01 2.87
C VAL A 168 -14.08 -7.22 2.92
N THR A 169 -13.61 -8.08 3.82
CA THR A 169 -12.20 -8.43 3.96
C THR A 169 -11.65 -9.03 2.66
N LEU A 170 -12.40 -9.95 2.05
CA LEU A 170 -12.00 -10.55 0.76
C LEU A 170 -11.89 -9.53 -0.36
N GLU A 171 -12.72 -8.48 -0.37
CA GLU A 171 -12.72 -7.46 -1.41
C GLU A 171 -11.59 -6.45 -1.25
N PHE A 172 -11.22 -6.11 -0.01
CA PHE A 172 -9.97 -5.40 0.26
C PHE A 172 -8.76 -6.22 -0.22
N LEU A 173 -8.67 -7.49 0.17
CA LEU A 173 -7.58 -8.39 -0.24
C LEU A 173 -7.48 -8.52 -1.76
N LYS A 174 -8.60 -8.75 -2.44
CA LYS A 174 -8.66 -8.89 -3.89
C LYS A 174 -8.08 -7.66 -4.60
N ARG A 175 -8.47 -6.45 -4.18
CA ARG A 175 -7.97 -5.20 -4.75
C ARG A 175 -6.49 -5.00 -4.44
N TYR A 176 -6.07 -5.29 -3.22
CA TYR A 176 -4.68 -5.20 -2.78
C TYR A 176 -3.77 -6.14 -3.60
N LEU A 177 -4.04 -7.44 -3.60
CA LEU A 177 -3.23 -8.45 -4.31
C LEU A 177 -3.22 -8.24 -5.82
N LYS A 178 -4.33 -7.80 -6.43
CA LYS A 178 -4.35 -7.45 -7.86
C LYS A 178 -3.37 -6.31 -8.17
N ASN A 179 -3.35 -5.28 -7.33
CA ASN A 179 -2.47 -4.12 -7.52
C ASN A 179 -1.01 -4.49 -7.22
N SER A 180 -0.76 -5.27 -6.17
CA SER A 180 0.58 -5.72 -5.79
C SER A 180 1.20 -6.63 -6.85
N SER A 181 0.49 -7.67 -7.29
CA SER A 181 0.98 -8.59 -8.35
C SER A 181 1.25 -7.87 -9.68
N THR A 182 0.38 -6.93 -10.07
CA THR A 182 0.60 -6.10 -11.28
C THR A 182 1.87 -5.27 -11.16
N ARG A 183 2.15 -4.70 -9.97
CA ARG A 183 3.37 -3.91 -9.72
C ARG A 183 4.62 -4.78 -9.82
N THR A 184 4.63 -5.95 -9.18
CA THR A 184 5.75 -6.90 -9.24
C THR A 184 6.05 -7.32 -10.68
N ARG A 185 5.01 -7.67 -11.46
CA ARG A 185 5.18 -8.03 -12.87
C ARG A 185 5.79 -6.91 -13.70
N ASN A 186 5.36 -5.67 -13.48
CA ASN A 186 5.88 -4.52 -14.22
C ASN A 186 7.33 -4.21 -13.85
N GLN A 187 7.73 -4.43 -12.59
CA GLN A 187 9.12 -4.29 -12.16
C GLN A 187 10.03 -5.32 -12.82
N ASN A 188 9.60 -6.58 -12.86
CA ASN A 188 10.36 -7.65 -13.52
C ASN A 188 10.46 -7.44 -15.03
N ALA A 189 9.39 -6.98 -15.68
CA ALA A 189 9.40 -6.66 -17.11
C ALA A 189 10.37 -5.51 -17.43
N GLY A 190 10.49 -4.52 -16.54
CA GLY A 190 11.46 -3.44 -16.69
C GLY A 190 12.91 -3.92 -16.61
N GLN A 191 13.22 -4.83 -15.68
CA GLN A 191 14.57 -5.39 -15.51
C GLN A 191 15.01 -6.22 -16.72
N ILE A 192 14.11 -7.02 -17.31
CA ILE A 192 14.43 -7.84 -18.49
C ILE A 192 14.79 -6.97 -19.70
N LEU A 193 14.17 -5.80 -19.85
CA LEU A 193 14.48 -4.88 -20.95
C LEU A 193 15.85 -4.22 -20.78
N ASP A 194 16.23 -3.88 -19.54
CA ASP A 194 17.53 -3.28 -19.24
C ASP A 194 18.67 -4.28 -19.49
N GLU A 195 18.51 -5.53 -19.06
CA GLU A 195 19.51 -6.59 -19.25
C GLU A 195 19.75 -6.91 -20.74
N ARG A 196 18.70 -6.87 -21.57
CA ARG A 196 18.85 -7.07 -23.03
C ARG A 196 19.59 -5.92 -23.71
N GLN A 197 19.48 -4.69 -23.23
CA GLN A 197 20.23 -3.56 -23.80
C GLN A 197 21.72 -3.63 -23.47
N ILE A 198 22.09 -4.11 -22.27
CA ILE A 198 23.48 -4.31 -21.87
C ILE A 198 24.15 -5.39 -22.73
N LEU A 199 23.46 -6.52 -22.99
CA LEU A 199 24.00 -7.58 -23.84
C LEU A 199 24.13 -7.17 -25.31
N SER A 200 23.17 -6.40 -25.84
CA SER A 200 23.23 -5.93 -27.24
C SER A 200 24.33 -4.89 -27.48
N GLY A 201 24.76 -4.13 -26.47
CA GLY A 201 25.84 -3.15 -26.61
C GLY A 201 27.24 -3.77 -26.60
N ARG A 202 27.39 -4.98 -26.07
CA ARG A 202 28.70 -5.65 -25.90
C ARG A 202 29.19 -6.34 -27.18
N GLU A 203 28.30 -6.63 -28.13
CA GLU A 203 28.65 -7.31 -29.40
C GLU A 203 29.16 -6.36 -30.51
N PHE A 204 29.10 -5.04 -30.31
CA PHE A 204 29.59 -4.05 -31.30
C PHE A 204 31.02 -3.56 -31.04
N LEU A 205 31.75 -4.17 -30.09
CA LEU A 205 33.11 -3.77 -29.70
C LEU A 205 34.18 -4.80 -30.03
N ASN A 206 33.86 -5.83 -30.84
CA ASN A 206 34.82 -6.76 -31.42
C ASN A 206 34.73 -6.72 -32.94
#